data_AF-A0A558BJQ0-F1
#
_entry.id   AF-A0A558BJQ0-F1
#
_cell.length_a   1.000
_cell.length_b   1.000
_cell.length_c   1.000
_cell.angle_alpha   90.00
_cell.angle_beta   90.00
_cell.angle_gamma   90.00
#
_symmetry.space_group_name_H-M   'P 1'
#
loop_
_entity.id
_entity.type
_entity.pdbx_description
1 polymer ?
#
loop_
_entity_poly.entity_id
_entity_poly.type
_entity_poly.pdbx_seq_one_letter_code
_entity_poly.pdbx_strand_id
1 'polypeptide(L)'
;MSFTYPSLLRPNTTEALTSNGQVLAISKVELQLRRWEGTPLNNTFGNKPLIDFGGRPVFAELCLYELMRLSGWQARWVETYGAGAMTPNHFTQWADAGLAGQQHEPIQDPAMLALLPKIAQANGNTYAGCWDVVGWQGDAVLFAELKRHKKDRLRPTQPRWLEAGLQVGLQPANFLLVEWDF
;
A
#
# COMPACT_ATOMS: atom_id res chain seq x y z
N MET A 1 -21.13 7.39 10.10
CA MET A 1 -21.05 6.01 9.56
C MET A 1 -19.63 5.51 9.78
N SER A 2 -19.45 4.27 10.22
CA SER A 2 -18.11 3.68 10.41
C SER A 2 -17.50 3.37 9.04
N PHE A 3 -16.24 3.75 8.81
CA PHE A 3 -15.52 3.38 7.60
C PHE A 3 -15.36 1.85 7.54
N THR A 4 -15.66 1.25 6.40
CA THR A 4 -15.53 -0.22 6.24
C THR A 4 -14.10 -0.54 5.82
N TYR A 5 -13.39 -1.28 6.66
CA TYR A 5 -12.07 -1.83 6.34
C TYR A 5 -12.20 -3.26 5.77
N PRO A 6 -11.24 -3.72 4.96
CA PRO A 6 -11.12 -5.14 4.60
C PRO A 6 -11.15 -6.01 5.88
N SER A 7 -11.93 -7.10 5.89
CA SER A 7 -12.16 -7.91 7.09
C SER A 7 -10.88 -8.47 7.71
N LEU A 8 -9.86 -8.74 6.89
CA LEU A 8 -8.54 -9.23 7.32
C LEU A 8 -7.56 -8.13 7.73
N LEU A 9 -7.96 -6.85 7.61
CA LEU A 9 -7.12 -5.67 7.86
C LEU A 9 -7.86 -4.66 8.76
N ARG A 10 -8.73 -5.16 9.63
CA ARG A 10 -9.41 -4.31 10.61
C ARG A 10 -8.38 -3.69 11.55
N PRO A 11 -8.35 -2.36 11.70
CA PRO A 11 -7.43 -1.71 12.62
C PRO A 11 -7.64 -2.20 14.04
N ASN A 12 -6.54 -2.40 14.77
CA ASN A 12 -6.54 -2.76 16.19
C ASN A 12 -5.92 -1.66 17.06
N THR A 13 -5.34 -0.63 16.45
CA THR A 13 -4.69 0.49 17.12
C THR A 13 -4.65 1.72 16.20
N THR A 14 -3.97 2.79 16.62
CA THR A 14 -3.76 4.01 15.85
C THR A 14 -2.32 4.50 15.98
N GLU A 15 -1.80 5.15 14.95
CA GLU A 15 -0.51 5.85 14.97
C GLU A 15 -0.74 7.36 14.78
N ALA A 16 0.00 8.18 15.52
CA ALA A 16 -0.05 9.63 15.36
C ALA A 16 0.90 10.08 14.25
N LEU A 17 0.37 10.66 13.17
CA LEU A 17 1.18 11.28 12.12
C LEU A 17 1.06 12.80 12.16
N THR A 18 2.21 13.47 12.13
CA THR A 18 2.24 14.93 11.95
C THR A 18 2.11 15.26 10.48
N SER A 19 1.15 16.11 10.17
CA SER A 19 0.79 16.52 8.82
C SER A 19 0.36 17.98 8.84
N ASN A 20 1.04 18.84 8.07
CA ASN A 20 0.84 20.30 8.04
C ASN A 20 0.71 20.95 9.45
N GLY A 21 1.53 20.51 10.41
CA GLY A 21 1.50 21.00 11.79
C GLY A 21 0.34 20.49 12.65
N GLN A 22 -0.54 19.66 12.09
CA GLN A 22 -1.60 18.95 12.82
C GLN A 22 -1.17 17.53 13.12
N VAL A 23 -1.63 16.99 14.25
CA VAL A 23 -1.45 15.58 14.58
C VAL A 23 -2.73 14.83 14.21
N LEU A 24 -2.59 13.88 13.28
CA LEU A 24 -3.67 13.03 12.80
C LEU A 24 -3.52 11.64 13.41
N ALA A 25 -4.61 11.11 13.97
CA ALA A 25 -4.68 9.70 14.36
C ALA A 25 -5.04 8.86 13.14
N ILE A 26 -4.09 8.06 12.67
CA ILE A 26 -4.25 7.16 11.53
C ILE A 26 -4.52 5.76 12.05
N SER A 27 -5.50 5.08 11.46
CA SER A 27 -5.78 3.68 11.80
C SER A 27 -4.58 2.80 11.50
N LYS A 28 -4.29 1.86 12.41
CA LYS A 28 -3.16 0.93 12.30
C LYS A 28 -3.62 -0.50 12.56
N VAL A 29 -3.07 -1.43 11.80
CA VAL A 29 -3.17 -2.86 12.05
C VAL A 29 -1.76 -3.43 12.21
N GLU A 30 -1.61 -4.36 13.15
CA GLU A 30 -0.36 -5.06 13.42
C GLU A 30 -0.50 -6.52 13.00
N LEU A 31 0.38 -6.97 12.11
CA LEU A 31 0.36 -8.31 11.53
C LEU A 31 1.59 -9.13 11.95
N GLN A 32 1.36 -10.36 12.39
CA GLN A 32 2.39 -11.38 12.50
C GLN A 32 2.28 -12.29 11.27
N LEU A 33 3.29 -12.23 10.40
CA LEU A 33 3.28 -12.89 9.09
C LEU A 33 4.23 -14.07 9.11
N ARG A 34 3.93 -15.15 8.38
CA ARG A 34 4.84 -16.28 8.33
C ARG A 34 6.03 -15.97 7.43
N ARG A 35 7.25 -16.19 7.91
CA ARG A 35 8.45 -16.10 7.07
C ARG A 35 8.47 -17.21 6.02
N TRP A 36 8.89 -16.89 4.80
CA TRP A 36 9.18 -17.91 3.79
C TRP A 36 10.46 -18.68 4.11
N GLU A 37 10.34 -20.01 4.20
CA GLU A 37 11.44 -20.94 4.48
C GLU A 37 11.75 -21.89 3.32
N GLY A 38 11.00 -21.79 2.21
CA GLY A 38 11.25 -22.59 1.01
C GLY A 38 12.36 -22.00 0.13
N THR A 39 12.40 -22.45 -1.12
CA THR A 39 13.40 -21.99 -2.11
C THR A 39 13.31 -20.47 -2.30
N PRO A 40 14.42 -19.72 -2.16
CA PRO A 40 14.41 -18.28 -2.36
C PRO A 40 14.16 -17.92 -3.83
N LEU A 41 13.59 -16.73 -4.06
CA LEU A 41 13.54 -16.14 -5.40
C LEU A 41 14.93 -15.69 -5.81
N ASN A 42 15.29 -15.91 -7.08
CA ASN A 42 16.56 -15.42 -7.62
C ASN A 42 16.54 -13.89 -7.77
N ASN A 43 15.38 -13.35 -8.14
CA ASN A 43 15.15 -11.94 -8.41
C ASN A 43 14.23 -11.37 -7.34
N THR A 44 14.83 -10.95 -6.22
CA THR A 44 14.11 -10.21 -5.18
C THR A 44 14.05 -8.72 -5.51
N PHE A 45 13.02 -8.03 -5.02
CA PHE A 45 12.96 -6.58 -5.09
C PHE A 45 13.83 -5.99 -3.96
N GLY A 46 15.12 -5.77 -4.24
CA GLY A 46 16.04 -5.13 -3.30
C GLY A 46 16.35 -5.95 -2.04
N ASN A 47 16.48 -7.29 -2.16
CA ASN A 47 16.69 -8.21 -1.03
C ASN A 47 15.60 -8.13 0.04
N LYS A 48 14.40 -7.67 -0.33
CA LYS A 48 13.26 -7.63 0.58
C LYS A 48 12.98 -9.04 1.14
N PRO A 49 12.67 -9.15 2.44
CA PRO A 49 12.23 -10.40 3.05
C PRO A 49 10.98 -10.95 2.35
N LEU A 50 10.87 -12.28 2.32
CA LEU A 50 9.74 -13.00 1.75
C LEU A 50 8.83 -13.55 2.86
N ILE A 51 7.53 -13.46 2.60
CA ILE A 51 6.46 -14.00 3.43
C ILE A 51 5.93 -15.27 2.77
N ASP A 52 5.62 -16.28 3.59
CA ASP A 52 4.87 -17.46 3.18
C ASP A 52 3.39 -17.12 3.18
N PHE A 53 2.83 -16.96 1.98
CA PHE A 53 1.40 -16.78 1.78
C PHE A 53 0.78 -18.00 1.09
N GLY A 54 0.30 -18.93 1.91
CA GLY A 54 -0.34 -20.16 1.42
C GLY A 54 0.62 -21.09 0.68
N GLY A 55 1.85 -21.23 1.15
CA GLY A 55 2.89 -22.07 0.56
C GLY A 55 3.62 -21.41 -0.61
N ARG A 56 3.51 -20.08 -0.78
CA ARG A 56 4.14 -19.32 -1.86
C ARG A 56 4.95 -18.14 -1.31
N PRO A 57 6.14 -17.86 -1.86
CA PRO A 57 6.91 -16.68 -1.48
C PRO A 57 6.30 -15.40 -2.08
N VAL A 58 5.98 -14.43 -1.23
CA VAL A 58 5.49 -13.11 -1.66
C VAL A 58 6.18 -11.99 -0.87
N PHE A 59 6.24 -10.78 -1.43
CA PHE A 59 6.59 -9.58 -0.65
C PHE A 59 5.43 -9.13 0.24
N ALA A 60 5.71 -8.28 1.22
CA ALA A 60 4.71 -7.80 2.17
C ALA A 60 3.58 -7.01 1.49
N GLU A 61 3.93 -6.24 0.46
CA GLU A 61 2.99 -5.50 -0.39
C GLU A 61 2.02 -6.44 -1.12
N LEU A 62 2.53 -7.57 -1.64
CA LEU A 62 1.70 -8.58 -2.31
C LEU A 62 0.90 -9.44 -1.32
N CYS A 63 1.42 -9.69 -0.12
CA CYS A 63 0.65 -10.29 0.96
C CYS A 63 -0.54 -9.39 1.32
N LEU A 64 -0.31 -8.09 1.49
CA LEU A 64 -1.37 -7.12 1.79
C LEU A 64 -2.41 -7.01 0.66
N TYR A 65 -1.95 -6.97 -0.59
CA TYR A 65 -2.82 -7.07 -1.77
C TYR A 65 -3.75 -8.30 -1.71
N GLU A 66 -3.22 -9.49 -1.39
CA GLU A 66 -4.04 -10.70 -1.27
C GLU A 66 -5.00 -10.63 -0.07
N LEU A 67 -4.61 -10.05 1.07
CA LEU A 67 -5.50 -9.86 2.22
C LEU A 67 -6.68 -8.94 1.89
N MET A 68 -6.45 -7.88 1.10
CA MET A 68 -7.52 -7.04 0.57
C MET A 68 -8.42 -7.85 -0.37
N ARG A 69 -7.85 -8.58 -1.33
CA ARG A 69 -8.59 -9.38 -2.31
C ARG A 69 -9.46 -10.46 -1.66
N LEU A 70 -8.91 -11.18 -0.68
CA LEU A 70 -9.64 -12.19 0.10
C LEU A 70 -10.76 -11.58 0.96
N SER A 71 -10.67 -10.29 1.30
CA SER A 71 -11.73 -9.54 1.98
C SER A 71 -12.79 -8.99 1.02
N GLY A 72 -12.72 -9.30 -0.27
CA GLY A 72 -13.67 -8.84 -1.30
C GLY A 72 -13.35 -7.46 -1.90
N TRP A 73 -12.14 -6.95 -1.71
CA TRP A 73 -11.69 -5.68 -2.29
C TRP A 73 -10.92 -5.90 -3.59
N GLN A 74 -10.97 -4.93 -4.50
CA GLN A 74 -9.95 -4.82 -5.53
C GLN A 74 -8.72 -4.13 -4.94
N ALA A 75 -7.52 -4.40 -5.44
CA ALA A 75 -6.30 -3.76 -4.95
C ALA A 75 -5.17 -3.74 -5.98
N ARG A 76 -4.18 -2.87 -5.76
CA ARG A 76 -2.88 -2.85 -6.45
C ARG A 76 -1.77 -2.48 -5.50
N TRP A 77 -0.62 -3.15 -5.60
CA TRP A 77 0.64 -2.58 -5.13
C TRP A 77 1.04 -1.46 -6.09
N VAL A 78 1.13 -0.23 -5.58
CA VAL A 78 1.57 0.97 -6.31
C VAL A 78 3.08 1.15 -6.09
N GLU A 79 3.87 0.75 -7.07
CA GLU A 79 5.34 0.89 -7.02
C GLU A 79 5.77 2.18 -7.72
N THR A 80 6.48 3.04 -6.99
CA THR A 80 6.88 4.38 -7.45
C THR A 80 8.38 4.50 -7.70
N TYR A 81 9.18 3.58 -7.15
CA TYR A 81 10.61 3.53 -7.30
C TYR A 81 11.01 3.09 -8.71
N GLY A 82 11.86 3.90 -9.36
CA GLY A 82 12.28 3.66 -10.75
C GLY A 82 11.19 3.92 -11.79
N ALA A 83 10.00 4.31 -11.37
CA ALA A 83 8.90 4.70 -12.25
C ALA A 83 8.92 6.22 -12.53
N GLY A 84 8.29 6.64 -13.63
CA GLY A 84 8.09 8.06 -13.90
C GLY A 84 7.17 8.71 -12.85
N ALA A 85 7.35 10.01 -12.58
CA ALA A 85 6.67 10.71 -11.49
C ALA A 85 5.14 10.58 -11.51
N MET A 86 4.54 10.48 -12.71
CA MET A 86 3.09 10.35 -12.91
C MET A 86 2.66 8.99 -13.46
N THR A 87 3.57 8.02 -13.51
CA THR A 87 3.36 6.72 -14.14
C THR A 87 3.87 5.60 -13.23
N PRO A 88 3.32 5.44 -12.02
CA PRO A 88 3.72 4.35 -11.12
C PRO A 88 3.40 3.00 -11.77
N ASN A 89 4.11 1.96 -11.31
CA ASN A 89 3.76 0.60 -11.64
C ASN A 89 2.65 0.07 -10.73
N HIS A 90 1.80 -0.79 -11.28
CA HIS A 90 0.73 -1.45 -10.54
C HIS A 90 0.95 -2.95 -10.62
N PHE A 91 1.30 -3.58 -9.50
CA PHE A 91 1.58 -5.00 -9.43
C PHE A 91 0.48 -5.75 -8.68
N THR A 92 0.15 -6.94 -9.21
CA THR A 92 -0.77 -7.92 -8.59
C THR A 92 -0.07 -9.25 -8.30
N GLN A 93 1.17 -9.39 -8.75
CA GLN A 93 2.03 -10.56 -8.56
C GLN A 93 3.49 -10.17 -8.73
N TRP A 94 4.40 -11.06 -8.37
CA TRP A 94 5.83 -10.93 -8.66
C TRP A 94 6.34 -12.15 -9.40
N ALA A 95 6.90 -11.94 -10.59
CA ALA A 95 7.58 -12.97 -11.36
C ALA A 95 9.05 -13.07 -10.92
N ASP A 96 9.61 -14.28 -10.84
CA ASP A 96 11.06 -14.46 -10.62
C ASP A 96 11.87 -14.19 -11.91
N ALA A 97 11.65 -13.03 -12.52
CA ALA A 97 12.21 -12.60 -13.80
C ALA A 97 12.83 -11.18 -13.73
N GLY A 98 12.99 -10.64 -12.52
CA GLY A 98 13.50 -9.27 -12.30
C GLY A 98 12.49 -8.18 -12.69
N LEU A 99 12.84 -6.91 -12.44
CA LEU A 99 11.92 -5.78 -12.61
C LEU A 99 11.39 -5.65 -14.05
N ALA A 100 12.24 -5.90 -15.05
CA ALA A 100 11.86 -5.83 -16.47
C ALA A 100 10.88 -6.94 -16.89
N GLY A 101 10.85 -8.06 -16.15
CA GLY A 101 9.91 -9.16 -16.38
C GLY A 101 8.59 -9.02 -15.62
N GLN A 102 8.42 -7.96 -14.82
CA GLN A 102 7.18 -7.75 -14.07
C GLN A 102 6.06 -7.27 -14.97
N GLN A 103 4.85 -7.72 -14.67
CA GLN A 103 3.65 -7.34 -15.40
C GLN A 103 2.96 -6.17 -14.69
N HIS A 104 2.82 -5.06 -15.40
CA HIS A 104 2.02 -3.93 -14.98
C HIS A 104 0.53 -4.22 -15.25
N GLU A 105 -0.31 -4.17 -14.23
CA GLU A 105 -1.75 -4.33 -14.35
C GLU A 105 -2.46 -3.02 -13.96
N PRO A 106 -2.81 -2.17 -14.95
CA PRO A 106 -3.33 -0.83 -14.67
C PRO A 106 -4.68 -0.90 -13.94
N ILE A 107 -4.95 0.13 -13.14
CA ILE A 107 -6.27 0.33 -12.52
C ILE A 107 -7.23 0.80 -13.61
N GLN A 108 -8.35 0.10 -13.79
CA GLN A 108 -9.38 0.43 -14.79
C GLN A 108 -10.66 1.01 -14.18
N ASP A 109 -10.77 0.99 -12.85
CA ASP A 109 -11.92 1.53 -12.14
C ASP A 109 -12.04 3.05 -12.37
N PRO A 110 -13.18 3.56 -12.89
CA PRO A 110 -13.32 4.97 -13.22
C PRO A 110 -13.15 5.93 -12.03
N ALA A 111 -13.61 5.53 -10.84
CA ALA A 111 -13.49 6.37 -9.65
C ALA A 111 -12.02 6.48 -9.22
N MET A 112 -11.28 5.36 -9.27
CA MET A 112 -9.85 5.36 -8.99
C MET A 112 -9.03 6.11 -10.05
N LEU A 113 -9.38 5.95 -11.34
CA LEU A 113 -8.77 6.69 -12.45
C LEU A 113 -9.00 8.20 -12.35
N ALA A 114 -10.10 8.63 -11.72
CA ALA A 114 -10.35 10.03 -11.43
C ALA A 114 -9.66 10.51 -10.14
N LEU A 115 -9.57 9.66 -9.12
CA LEU A 115 -9.05 10.00 -7.79
C LEU A 115 -7.52 10.08 -7.76
N LEU A 116 -6.82 9.05 -8.23
CA LEU A 116 -5.36 8.95 -8.09
C LEU A 116 -4.61 10.11 -8.77
N PRO A 117 -4.96 10.53 -10.01
CA PRO A 117 -4.33 11.69 -10.62
C PRO A 117 -4.61 13.00 -9.86
N LYS A 118 -5.79 13.16 -9.25
CA LYS A 118 -6.11 14.34 -8.43
C LYS A 118 -5.22 14.40 -7.19
N ILE A 119 -5.01 13.27 -6.50
CA ILE A 119 -4.08 13.20 -5.37
C ILE A 119 -2.67 13.53 -5.85
N ALA A 120 -2.21 12.92 -6.94
CA ALA A 120 -0.87 13.16 -7.47
C ALA A 120 -0.65 14.62 -7.89
N GLN A 121 -1.67 15.28 -8.47
CA GLN A 121 -1.66 16.72 -8.78
C GLN A 121 -1.53 17.56 -7.51
N ALA A 122 -2.34 17.29 -6.48
CA ALA A 122 -2.23 17.94 -5.17
C ALA A 122 -0.88 17.69 -4.48
N ASN A 123 -0.26 16.53 -4.73
CA ASN A 123 1.09 16.18 -4.26
C ASN A 123 2.22 16.78 -5.12
N GLY A 124 1.93 17.74 -6.00
CA GLY A 124 2.93 18.41 -6.84
C GLY A 124 3.26 17.66 -8.14
N ASN A 125 2.24 17.05 -8.77
CA ASN A 125 2.36 16.23 -9.97
C ASN A 125 3.33 15.04 -9.79
N THR A 126 3.19 14.31 -8.68
CA THR A 126 3.98 13.11 -8.43
C THR A 126 3.26 12.08 -7.56
N TYR A 127 3.48 10.81 -7.87
CA TYR A 127 3.12 9.66 -7.03
C TYR A 127 4.14 9.39 -5.91
N ALA A 128 5.22 10.17 -5.80
CA ALA A 128 6.22 9.98 -4.76
C ALA A 128 5.59 10.06 -3.36
N GLY A 129 5.75 8.96 -2.59
CA GLY A 129 5.14 8.81 -1.27
C GLY A 129 3.73 8.25 -1.28
N CYS A 130 3.18 7.87 -2.45
CA CYS A 130 1.99 7.03 -2.51
C CYS A 130 2.18 5.81 -1.63
N TRP A 131 1.15 5.50 -0.85
CA TRP A 131 1.18 4.37 0.07
C TRP A 131 1.17 3.08 -0.73
N ASP A 132 1.89 2.08 -0.20
CA ASP A 132 2.29 0.89 -0.94
C ASP A 132 1.13 0.17 -1.64
N VAL A 133 -0.01 -0.02 -0.98
CA VAL A 133 -1.17 -0.71 -1.57
C VAL A 133 -2.39 0.18 -1.54
N VAL A 134 -3.06 0.33 -2.69
CA VAL A 134 -4.38 0.93 -2.76
C VAL A 134 -5.43 -0.14 -3.00
N GLY A 135 -6.48 -0.15 -2.19
CA GLY A 135 -7.64 -1.03 -2.33
C GLY A 135 -8.94 -0.25 -2.47
N TRP A 136 -9.90 -0.81 -3.19
CA TRP A 136 -11.24 -0.23 -3.33
C TRP A 136 -12.35 -1.29 -3.36
N GLN A 137 -13.53 -0.91 -2.86
CA GLN A 137 -14.75 -1.72 -2.86
C GLN A 137 -15.98 -0.80 -2.93
N GLY A 138 -16.66 -0.77 -4.08
CA GLY A 138 -17.70 0.23 -4.33
C GLY A 138 -17.11 1.65 -4.21
N ASP A 139 -17.73 2.50 -3.40
CA ASP A 139 -17.24 3.87 -3.15
C ASP A 139 -16.13 3.95 -2.08
N ALA A 140 -15.80 2.83 -1.42
CA ALA A 140 -14.76 2.81 -0.40
C ALA A 140 -13.37 2.69 -1.04
N VAL A 141 -12.44 3.52 -0.59
CA VAL A 141 -11.02 3.50 -0.99
C VAL A 141 -10.14 3.49 0.25
N LEU A 142 -9.10 2.65 0.24
CA LEU A 142 -8.14 2.51 1.31
C LEU A 142 -6.71 2.52 0.76
N PHE A 143 -5.91 3.47 1.22
CA PHE A 143 -4.48 3.50 1.03
C PHE A 143 -3.81 2.85 2.23
N ALA A 144 -2.93 1.89 1.99
CA ALA A 144 -2.26 1.14 3.05
C ALA A 144 -0.74 1.17 2.87
N GLU A 145 -0.05 1.57 3.92
CA GLU A 145 1.40 1.76 3.96
C GLU A 145 2.02 0.74 4.91
N LEU A 146 2.97 -0.04 4.42
CA LEU A 146 3.61 -1.12 5.15
C LEU A 146 4.87 -0.64 5.83
N LYS A 147 5.01 -0.99 7.11
CA LYS A 147 6.25 -0.80 7.86
C LYS A 147 6.62 -2.06 8.60
N ARG A 148 7.84 -2.54 8.37
CA ARG A 148 8.35 -3.65 9.16
C ARG A 148 8.75 -3.15 10.55
N HIS A 149 8.21 -3.77 11.59
CA HIS A 149 8.40 -3.36 12.97
C HIS A 149 9.90 -3.17 13.30
N LYS A 150 10.26 -1.99 13.82
CA LYS A 150 11.65 -1.59 14.17
C LYS A 150 12.68 -1.63 13.03
N LYS A 151 12.29 -1.96 11.80
CA LYS A 151 13.19 -2.08 10.64
C LYS A 151 12.92 -1.03 9.58
N ASP A 152 11.71 -0.50 9.51
CA ASP A 152 11.34 0.60 8.63
C ASP A 152 10.60 1.70 9.39
N ARG A 153 10.63 2.92 8.85
CA ARG A 153 9.97 4.10 9.40
C ARG A 153 9.34 4.90 8.27
N LEU A 154 8.31 5.67 8.59
CA LEU A 154 7.71 6.59 7.64
C LEU A 154 8.72 7.61 7.14
N ARG A 155 8.74 7.80 5.83
CA ARG A 155 9.54 8.79 5.13
C ARG A 155 8.74 10.08 5.00
N PRO A 156 9.39 11.26 4.94
CA PRO A 156 8.67 12.55 4.81
C PRO A 156 7.73 12.64 3.60
N THR A 157 7.97 11.86 2.54
CA THR A 157 7.10 11.83 1.36
C THR A 157 5.74 11.18 1.61
N GLN A 158 5.63 10.28 2.59
CA GLN A 158 4.40 9.50 2.83
C GLN A 158 3.31 10.29 3.56
N PRO A 159 3.64 11.13 4.59
CA PRO A 159 2.70 12.11 5.11
C PRO A 159 2.24 13.15 4.08
N ARG A 160 3.09 13.54 3.11
CA ARG A 160 2.68 14.45 2.03
C ARG A 160 1.62 13.84 1.11
N TRP A 161 1.71 12.53 0.82
CA TRP A 161 0.66 11.85 0.06
C TRP A 161 -0.66 11.80 0.83
N LEU A 162 -0.61 11.53 2.14
CA LEU A 162 -1.76 11.65 3.03
C LEU A 162 -2.36 13.07 2.95
N GLU A 163 -1.54 14.11 3.07
CA GLU A 163 -1.98 15.52 2.94
C GLU A 163 -2.70 15.80 1.63
N ALA A 164 -2.11 15.39 0.51
CA ALA A 164 -2.70 15.54 -0.81
C ALA A 164 -4.04 14.80 -0.93
N GLY A 165 -4.15 13.61 -0.33
CA GLY A 165 -5.39 12.86 -0.25
C GLY A 165 -6.49 13.58 0.53
N LEU A 166 -6.14 14.17 1.68
CA LEU A 166 -7.09 14.96 2.48
C LEU A 166 -7.55 16.22 1.73
N GLN A 167 -6.66 16.89 1.00
CA GLN A 167 -7.00 18.06 0.19
C GLN A 167 -8.03 17.75 -0.91
N VAL A 168 -8.04 16.52 -1.43
CA VAL A 168 -9.02 16.08 -2.44
C VAL A 168 -10.27 15.44 -1.84
N GLY A 169 -10.45 15.52 -0.52
CA GLY A 169 -11.68 15.13 0.18
C GLY A 169 -11.66 13.76 0.85
N LEU A 170 -10.53 13.04 0.82
CA LEU A 170 -10.39 11.83 1.63
C LEU A 170 -10.35 12.18 3.12
N GLN A 171 -10.60 11.17 3.95
CA GLN A 171 -10.56 11.27 5.41
C GLN A 171 -9.40 10.44 5.96
N PRO A 172 -8.93 10.68 7.20
CA PRO A 172 -7.91 9.84 7.83
C PRO A 172 -8.24 8.34 7.83
N ALA A 173 -9.53 7.98 7.85
CA ALA A 173 -9.98 6.58 7.77
C ALA A 173 -9.75 5.92 6.40
N ASN A 174 -9.49 6.69 5.34
CA ASN A 174 -9.06 6.16 4.04
C ASN A 174 -7.58 5.75 4.03
N PHE A 175 -6.89 5.85 5.17
CA PHE A 175 -5.47 5.56 5.31
C PHE A 175 -5.24 4.56 6.45
N LEU A 176 -4.53 3.48 6.16
CA LEU A 176 -4.19 2.41 7.09
C LEU A 176 -2.68 2.18 7.17
N LEU A 177 -2.10 2.30 8.36
CA LEU A 177 -0.75 1.82 8.58
C LEU A 177 -0.77 0.33 8.88
N VAL A 178 0.05 -0.43 8.17
CA VAL A 178 0.21 -1.86 8.36
C VAL A 178 1.61 -2.09 8.92
N GLU A 179 1.70 -2.24 10.23
CA GLU A 179 2.95 -2.68 10.83
C GLU A 179 3.02 -4.21 10.84
N TRP A 180 4.16 -4.77 10.46
CA TRP A 180 4.29 -6.23 10.38
C TRP A 180 5.65 -6.73 10.86
N ASP A 181 5.69 -7.98 11.33
CA ASP A 181 6.92 -8.75 11.55
C ASP A 181 6.65 -10.25 11.33
N PHE A 182 7.61 -11.11 11.69
CA PHE A 182 7.50 -12.57 11.61
C PHE A 182 7.13 -13.25 12.93
#